data_AF-A0A453J933-F1
#
_entry.id   AF-A0A453J933-F1
#
_cell.length_a   1.000
_cell.length_b   1.000
_cell.length_c   1.000
_cell.angle_alpha   90.00
_cell.angle_beta   90.00
_cell.angle_gamma   90.00
#
_symmetry.space_group_name_H-M   'P 1'
#
loop_
_entity.id
_entity.type
_entity.pdbx_description
1 polymer ?
#
loop_
_entity_poly.entity_id
_entity_poly.type
_entity_poly.pdbx_seq_one_letter_code
_entity_poly.pdbx_strand_id
1 'polypeptide(L)'
;MAMARTTTLLLLVATALLVASCGAWEANIRMPTSMDEAVVAPLIHALRPLLGSGKHAGVACDSWVLGVEAHNVRDWKTVPASCEGYVGHYMLGSHFRRDSKVVVDQALAYVDSLKLTGNGKEVWVF
;
A
#
# COMPACT_ATOMS: atom_id res chain seq x y z
N MET A 1 12.70 26.26 47.05
CA MET A 1 13.40 24.99 46.74
C MET A 1 12.49 23.78 46.49
N ALA A 2 11.23 23.75 46.97
CA ALA A 2 10.32 22.62 46.74
C ALA A 2 9.77 22.53 45.29
N MET A 3 9.42 23.66 44.68
CA MET A 3 8.74 23.70 43.37
C MET A 3 9.63 23.25 42.19
N ALA A 4 10.94 23.50 42.27
CA ALA A 4 11.91 23.05 41.27
C ALA A 4 12.15 21.52 41.33
N ARG A 5 11.96 20.91 42.51
CA ARG A 5 12.07 19.46 42.68
C ARG A 5 10.88 18.74 42.06
N THR A 6 9.67 19.28 42.20
CA THR A 6 8.45 18.71 41.61
C THR A 6 8.46 18.79 40.08
N THR A 7 8.91 19.90 39.48
CA THR A 7 9.03 20.01 38.02
C THR A 7 10.09 19.08 37.45
N THR A 8 11.22 18.92 38.15
CA THR A 8 12.29 17.99 37.73
C THR A 8 11.82 16.53 37.83
N LEU A 9 11.08 16.17 38.89
CA LEU A 9 10.47 14.84 39.02
C LEU A 9 9.43 14.57 37.92
N LEU A 10 8.57 15.53 37.60
CA LEU A 10 7.57 15.39 36.53
C LEU A 10 8.23 15.19 35.15
N LEU A 11 9.30 15.93 34.85
CA LEU A 11 10.07 15.77 33.62
C LEU A 11 10.73 14.40 33.51
N LEU A 12 11.32 13.89 34.60
CA LEU A 12 11.96 12.58 34.62
C LEU A 12 10.94 11.44 34.40
N VAL A 13 9.77 11.52 35.02
CA VAL A 13 8.69 10.54 34.84
C VAL A 13 8.16 10.56 33.40
N ALA A 14 7.99 11.74 32.79
CA ALA A 14 7.55 11.87 31.41
C ALA A 14 8.58 11.26 30.42
N THR A 15 9.89 11.46 30.65
CA THR A 15 10.94 10.85 29.81
C THR A 15 11.00 9.34 29.96
N ALA A 16 10.76 8.79 31.16
CA ALA A 16 10.75 7.35 31.38
C ALA A 16 9.59 6.65 30.64
N LEU A 17 8.42 7.30 30.56
CA LEU A 17 7.25 6.76 29.86
C LEU A 17 7.42 6.72 28.33
N LEU A 18 8.18 7.64 27.75
CA LEU A 18 8.45 7.68 26.30
C LEU A 18 9.43 6.59 25.84
N VAL A 19 10.40 6.19 26.68
CA VAL A 19 11.38 5.16 26.32
C VAL A 19 10.80 3.74 26.41
N ALA A 20 9.81 3.51 27.30
CA ALA A 20 9.15 2.22 27.44
C ALA A 20 8.25 1.83 26.24
N SER A 21 7.90 2.77 25.36
CA SER A 21 7.14 2.50 24.13
C SER A 21 8.00 2.02 22.96
N CYS A 22 9.34 2.06 23.09
CA CYS A 22 10.28 1.59 22.07
C CYS A 22 10.89 0.25 22.48
N GLY A 23 10.08 -0.80 22.59
CA GLY A 23 10.57 -2.09 23.05
C GLY A 23 9.65 -3.26 22.72
N ALA A 24 9.33 -3.44 21.43
CA ALA A 24 8.71 -4.70 20.97
C ALA A 24 8.84 -4.87 19.45
N TRP A 25 10.04 -5.25 18.98
CA TRP A 25 10.23 -6.17 17.84
C TRP A 25 11.73 -6.44 17.58
N GLU A 26 12.41 -7.15 18.48
CA GLU A 26 13.62 -7.85 18.07
C GLU A 26 13.22 -9.19 17.45
N ALA A 27 13.12 -9.22 16.12
CA ALA A 27 13.03 -10.46 15.36
C ALA A 27 14.43 -11.12 15.33
N ASN A 28 14.68 -12.01 16.29
CA ASN A 28 15.80 -12.95 16.24
C ASN A 28 15.59 -13.96 15.10
N ILE A 29 15.98 -13.60 13.87
CA ILE A 29 16.02 -14.57 12.76
C ILE A 29 17.39 -15.23 12.77
N ARG A 30 17.47 -16.39 13.41
CA ARG A 30 18.56 -17.36 13.22
C ARG A 30 18.39 -18.01 11.86
N MET A 31 19.29 -17.71 10.93
CA MET A 31 19.38 -18.33 9.60
C MET A 31 19.77 -19.81 9.75
N PRO A 32 19.02 -20.77 9.16
CA PRO A 32 19.54 -22.12 8.99
C PRO A 32 20.52 -22.12 7.81
N THR A 33 21.75 -22.55 8.05
CA THR A 33 22.71 -22.89 7.00
C THR A 33 22.46 -24.32 6.50
N SER A 34 22.72 -24.52 5.22
CA SER A 34 22.68 -25.76 4.43
C SER A 34 21.32 -26.15 3.86
N MET A 35 21.21 -26.05 2.53
CA MET A 35 21.08 -27.20 1.62
C MET A 35 21.61 -26.76 0.24
N ASP A 36 22.71 -27.39 -0.12
CA ASP A 36 23.29 -27.70 -1.43
C ASP A 36 22.95 -26.88 -2.70
N GLU A 37 24.02 -26.52 -3.42
CA GLU A 37 24.03 -25.97 -4.77
C GLU A 37 23.22 -26.81 -5.77
N ALA A 38 22.36 -26.13 -6.54
CA ALA A 38 21.89 -26.62 -7.83
C ALA A 38 21.76 -25.45 -8.82
N VAL A 39 22.72 -25.41 -9.77
CA VAL A 39 22.76 -24.72 -11.07
C VAL A 39 21.63 -23.70 -11.35
N VAL A 40 21.96 -22.41 -11.23
CA VAL A 40 21.06 -21.30 -11.57
C VAL A 40 21.15 -21.00 -13.08
N ALA A 41 20.16 -21.47 -13.85
CA ALA A 41 19.86 -20.86 -15.15
C ALA A 41 19.41 -19.40 -14.92
N PRO A 42 19.71 -18.44 -15.83
CA PRO A 42 19.32 -17.07 -15.63
C PRO A 42 17.80 -16.99 -15.59
N LEU A 43 17.27 -16.80 -14.38
CA LEU A 43 15.87 -16.58 -14.12
C LEU A 43 15.53 -15.20 -14.69
N ILE A 44 15.21 -15.14 -15.98
CA ILE A 44 14.37 -14.07 -16.49
C ILE A 44 13.10 -14.19 -15.66
N HIS A 45 12.98 -13.32 -14.66
CA HIS A 45 11.77 -13.16 -13.88
C HIS A 45 10.71 -12.64 -14.84
N ALA A 46 10.10 -13.56 -15.60
CA ALA A 46 8.78 -13.31 -16.10
C ALA A 46 7.95 -13.03 -14.85
N LEU A 47 7.58 -11.76 -14.65
CA LEU A 47 6.53 -11.31 -13.75
C LEU A 47 5.20 -11.87 -14.26
N ARG A 48 5.11 -13.20 -14.40
CA ARG A 48 3.91 -13.94 -14.68
C ARG A 48 3.36 -14.28 -13.30
N PRO A 49 2.31 -13.60 -12.83
CA PRO A 49 1.69 -13.99 -11.58
C PRO A 49 1.21 -15.43 -11.75
N LEU A 50 1.83 -16.36 -11.03
CA LEU A 50 1.38 -17.76 -10.96
C LEU A 50 0.03 -17.90 -10.23
N LEU A 51 -0.53 -16.77 -9.78
CA LEU A 51 -1.83 -16.65 -9.11
C LEU A 51 -2.90 -15.99 -10.00
N GLY A 52 -2.66 -15.85 -11.32
CA GLY A 52 -3.72 -15.62 -12.28
C GLY A 52 -4.36 -16.94 -12.68
N SER A 53 -5.68 -17.09 -12.48
CA SER A 53 -6.48 -18.19 -13.06
C SER A 53 -6.54 -18.05 -14.59
N GLY A 54 -5.41 -18.26 -15.25
CA GLY A 54 -5.19 -17.97 -16.66
C GLY A 54 -4.73 -19.20 -17.42
N LYS A 55 -5.45 -20.33 -17.29
CA LYS A 55 -5.31 -21.51 -18.15
C LYS A 55 -6.26 -21.49 -19.35
N HIS A 56 -6.51 -20.30 -19.92
CA HIS A 56 -7.18 -20.18 -21.21
C HIS A 56 -6.50 -19.04 -21.97
N ALA A 57 -6.44 -19.13 -23.31
CA ALA A 57 -5.92 -18.10 -24.21
C ALA A 57 -6.81 -16.83 -24.23
N GLY A 58 -7.15 -16.33 -23.04
CA GLY A 58 -7.98 -15.15 -22.79
C GLY A 58 -7.13 -13.97 -22.33
N VAL A 59 -7.75 -12.80 -22.32
CA VAL A 59 -7.16 -11.55 -21.83
C VAL A 59 -6.71 -11.73 -20.37
N ALA A 60 -5.47 -11.36 -20.06
CA ALA A 60 -5.02 -11.26 -18.66
C ALA A 60 -5.76 -10.09 -17.99
N CYS A 61 -6.79 -10.41 -17.21
CA CYS A 61 -7.76 -9.41 -16.75
C CYS A 61 -7.18 -8.37 -15.79
N ASP A 62 -6.19 -8.75 -14.99
CA ASP A 62 -5.41 -7.84 -14.15
C ASP A 62 -4.61 -6.84 -14.98
N SER A 63 -3.93 -7.32 -16.01
CA SER A 63 -3.17 -6.49 -16.96
C SER A 63 -4.08 -5.59 -17.77
N TRP A 64 -5.28 -6.08 -18.12
CA TRP A 64 -6.30 -5.28 -18.79
C TRP A 64 -6.82 -4.14 -17.92
N VAL A 65 -7.16 -4.40 -16.64
CA VAL A 65 -7.57 -3.35 -15.70
C VAL A 65 -6.46 -2.31 -15.53
N LEU A 66 -5.22 -2.74 -15.30
CA LEU A 66 -4.08 -1.83 -15.23
C LEU A 66 -3.92 -1.00 -16.50
N GLY A 67 -4.09 -1.63 -17.67
CA GLY A 67 -4.07 -0.94 -18.96
C GLY A 67 -5.15 0.13 -19.09
N VAL A 68 -6.36 -0.13 -18.59
CA VAL A 68 -7.47 0.83 -18.58
C VAL A 68 -7.16 1.99 -17.63
N GLU A 69 -6.76 1.71 -16.39
CA GLU A 69 -6.46 2.72 -15.36
C GLU A 69 -5.31 3.64 -15.76
N ALA A 70 -4.26 3.08 -16.38
CA ALA A 70 -3.12 3.82 -16.89
C ALA A 70 -3.38 4.48 -18.26
N HIS A 71 -4.61 4.43 -18.78
CA HIS A 71 -5.00 5.00 -20.07
C HIS A 71 -4.21 4.45 -21.29
N ASN A 72 -3.67 3.24 -21.18
CA ASN A 72 -3.01 2.52 -22.26
C ASN A 72 -4.01 1.73 -23.12
N VAL A 73 -5.08 1.22 -22.50
CA VAL A 73 -6.21 0.58 -23.16
C VAL A 73 -7.36 1.57 -23.19
N ARG A 74 -7.69 2.06 -24.39
CA ARG A 74 -8.61 3.18 -24.62
C ARG A 74 -9.79 2.73 -25.48
N ASP A 75 -10.84 3.55 -25.50
CA ASP A 75 -12.02 3.39 -26.36
C ASP A 75 -12.77 2.05 -26.23
N TRP A 76 -12.52 1.29 -25.16
CA TRP A 76 -13.26 0.08 -24.83
C TRP A 76 -14.72 0.44 -24.53
N LYS A 77 -15.65 -0.37 -25.03
CA LYS A 77 -17.10 -0.12 -24.87
C LYS A 77 -17.68 -0.90 -23.70
N THR A 78 -17.16 -2.10 -23.46
CA THR A 78 -17.57 -2.99 -22.38
C THR A 78 -16.35 -3.72 -21.84
N VAL A 79 -16.44 -4.18 -20.58
CA VAL A 79 -15.49 -5.13 -20.02
C VAL A 79 -15.45 -6.37 -20.93
N PRO A 80 -14.27 -6.95 -21.24
CA PRO A 80 -14.19 -8.22 -21.94
C PRO A 80 -14.99 -9.29 -21.20
N ALA A 81 -15.83 -10.07 -21.90
CA ALA A 81 -16.68 -11.07 -21.26
C ALA A 81 -15.89 -12.08 -20.42
N SER A 82 -14.67 -12.44 -20.85
CA SER A 82 -13.77 -13.32 -20.08
C SER A 82 -13.29 -12.72 -18.74
N CYS A 83 -13.46 -11.41 -18.54
CA CYS A 83 -13.02 -10.68 -17.35
C CYS A 83 -14.16 -10.24 -16.44
N GLU A 84 -15.41 -10.57 -16.76
CA GLU A 84 -16.58 -10.22 -15.94
C GLU A 84 -16.40 -10.64 -14.47
N GLY A 85 -16.07 -11.92 -14.24
CA GLY A 85 -15.86 -12.44 -12.88
C GLY A 85 -14.71 -11.74 -12.16
N TYR A 86 -13.60 -11.48 -12.85
CA TYR A 86 -12.46 -10.77 -12.27
C TYR A 86 -12.86 -9.35 -11.83
N VAL A 87 -13.49 -8.58 -12.71
CA VAL A 87 -13.94 -7.22 -12.40
C VAL A 87 -14.99 -7.21 -11.31
N GLY A 88 -15.93 -8.17 -11.32
CA GLY A 88 -16.90 -8.35 -10.24
C GLY A 88 -16.23 -8.54 -8.88
N HIS A 89 -15.24 -9.43 -8.79
CA HIS A 89 -14.46 -9.63 -7.56
C HIS A 89 -13.62 -8.41 -7.17
N TYR A 90 -13.06 -7.69 -8.14
CA TYR A 90 -12.32 -6.46 -7.90
C TYR A 90 -13.21 -5.38 -7.27
N MET A 91 -14.36 -5.11 -7.89
CA MET A 91 -15.30 -4.04 -7.52
C MET A 91 -16.05 -4.35 -6.22
N LEU A 92 -16.56 -5.57 -6.08
CA LEU A 92 -17.40 -5.98 -4.93
C LEU A 92 -16.57 -6.56 -3.77
N GLY A 93 -15.33 -6.97 -4.05
CA GLY A 93 -14.41 -7.46 -3.04
C GLY A 93 -13.69 -6.33 -2.30
N SER A 94 -12.53 -6.69 -1.74
CA SER A 94 -11.71 -5.76 -0.96
C SER A 94 -10.71 -4.97 -1.78
N HIS A 95 -10.47 -5.34 -3.05
CA HIS A 95 -9.42 -4.76 -3.88
C HIS A 95 -9.72 -3.29 -4.20
N PHE A 96 -10.86 -3.00 -4.82
CA PHE A 96 -11.26 -1.63 -5.13
C PHE A 96 -11.25 -0.70 -3.90
N ARG A 97 -11.69 -1.20 -2.75
CA ARG A 97 -11.67 -0.44 -1.48
C ARG A 97 -10.25 -0.12 -0.99
N ARG A 98 -9.31 -1.05 -1.14
CA ARG A 98 -7.91 -0.83 -0.75
C ARG A 98 -7.24 0.16 -1.69
N ASP A 99 -7.44 0.02 -3.00
CA ASP A 99 -6.86 0.91 -3.99
C ASP A 99 -7.41 2.34 -3.81
N SER A 100 -8.73 2.47 -3.61
CA SER A 100 -9.38 3.75 -3.30
C SER A 100 -8.80 4.37 -2.03
N LYS A 101 -8.56 3.58 -0.98
CA LYS A 101 -7.94 4.08 0.26
C LYS A 101 -6.56 4.67 0.00
N VAL A 102 -5.72 4.01 -0.81
CA VAL A 102 -4.39 4.53 -1.13
C VAL A 102 -4.49 5.87 -1.85
N VAL A 103 -5.38 6.00 -2.84
CA VAL A 103 -5.57 7.27 -3.56
C VAL A 103 -6.05 8.39 -2.63
N VAL A 104 -7.02 8.10 -1.75
CA VAL A 104 -7.52 9.07 -0.77
C VAL A 104 -6.43 9.48 0.20
N ASP A 105 -5.66 8.53 0.74
CA ASP A 105 -4.56 8.82 1.67
C ASP A 105 -3.50 9.73 1.00
N GLN A 106 -3.18 9.51 -0.28
CA GLN A 106 -2.27 10.38 -1.04
C GLN A 106 -2.85 11.77 -1.30
N ALA A 107 -4.14 11.85 -1.63
CA ALA A 107 -4.81 13.14 -1.82
C ALA A 107 -4.84 13.97 -0.52
N LEU A 108 -5.11 13.33 0.62
CA LEU A 108 -5.06 13.98 1.94
C LEU A 108 -3.65 14.46 2.27
N ALA A 109 -2.65 13.60 2.09
CA ALA A 109 -1.25 13.99 2.32
C ALA A 109 -0.82 15.17 1.44
N TYR A 110 -1.30 15.23 0.19
CA TYR A 110 -1.07 16.38 -0.67
C TYR A 110 -1.73 17.65 -0.12
N VAL A 111 -3.02 17.60 0.24
CA VAL A 111 -3.75 18.75 0.81
C VAL A 111 -3.08 19.27 2.08
N ASP A 112 -2.68 18.37 2.98
CA ASP A 112 -1.99 18.71 4.23
C ASP A 112 -0.63 19.41 4.00
N SER A 113 -0.02 19.19 2.83
CA SER A 113 1.24 19.85 2.46
C SER A 113 1.06 21.29 1.94
N LEU A 114 -0.16 21.70 1.60
CA LEU A 114 -0.42 23.00 0.99
C LEU A 114 -0.51 24.13 2.03
N LYS A 115 0.08 25.29 1.68
CA LYS A 115 -0.13 26.54 2.42
C LYS A 115 -1.30 27.29 1.81
N LEU A 116 -2.49 27.03 2.33
CA LEU A 116 -3.72 27.68 1.87
C LEU A 116 -3.84 29.09 2.46
N THR A 117 -4.50 29.98 1.72
CA THR A 117 -4.68 31.38 2.15
C THR A 117 -5.77 31.54 3.20
N GLY A 118 -6.67 30.55 3.31
CA GLY A 118 -7.78 30.56 4.27
C GLY A 118 -8.85 31.59 3.93
N ASN A 119 -8.95 31.98 2.65
CA ASN A 119 -9.91 33.00 2.19
C ASN A 119 -11.24 32.39 1.72
N GLY A 120 -11.40 31.06 1.84
CA GLY A 120 -12.62 30.34 1.48
C GLY A 120 -12.80 30.15 -0.03
N LYS A 121 -11.75 30.36 -0.82
CA LYS A 121 -11.77 30.14 -2.29
C LYS A 121 -11.06 28.84 -2.67
N GLU A 122 -10.51 28.12 -1.71
CA GLU A 122 -9.91 26.81 -1.90
C GLU A 122 -10.99 25.75 -2.14
N VAL A 123 -10.95 25.09 -3.30
CA VAL A 123 -11.97 24.12 -3.74
C VAL A 123 -11.30 22.83 -4.19
N TRP A 124 -11.88 21.70 -3.82
CA TRP A 124 -11.55 20.37 -4.35
C TRP A 124 -12.69 19.89 -5.26
N VAL A 125 -12.36 19.53 -6.50
CA VAL A 125 -13.32 18.97 -7.45
C VAL A 125 -13.26 17.45 -7.36
N PHE A 126 -14.42 16.82 -7.24
CA PHE A 126 -14.59 15.37 -7.27
C PHE A 126 -15.16 14.94 -8.62
#